data_AF-A0A6P4ESA8-F1
#
_entry.id   AF-A0A6P4ESA8-F1
#
_cell.length_a   1.000
_cell.length_b   1.000
_cell.length_c   1.000
_cell.angle_alpha   90.00
_cell.angle_beta   90.00
_cell.angle_gamma   90.00
#
_symmetry.space_group_name_H-M   'P 1'
#
loop_
_entity.id
_entity.type
_entity.pdbx_description
1 polymer ?
#
loop_
_entity_poly.entity_id
_entity_poly.type
_entity_poly.pdbx_seq_one_letter_code
_entity_poly.pdbx_strand_id
1 'polypeptide(L)'
;MKLYFIFVLLLNCDSLLSNGQSNELEIVYNQAERMISNLKTQLEELKQSYIKLTPQKKLHEVVVNPSSCLAAGINTNGIHVIEVPGLEPFPVFCDNRLAGSGWTVIQRRQDGSENFYRSWKEYSEGFGDLNEEFFLGLEKLHFLTTAEPYELYVYMKDFDGESHDARYDDFVIGNASEFYSLSVLGK
;
A
#
# COMPACT_ATOMS: atom_id res chain seq x y z
N MET A 1 -6.94 -16.61 -0.76
CA MET A 1 -6.72 -15.17 -0.44
C MET A 1 -5.93 -14.51 -1.57
N LYS A 2 -5.64 -13.20 -1.55
CA LYS A 2 -5.07 -12.47 -2.69
C LYS A 2 -3.95 -11.49 -2.32
N LEU A 3 -2.76 -11.62 -2.91
CA LEU A 3 -1.61 -10.70 -2.76
C LEU A 3 -1.22 -10.07 -4.08
N TYR A 4 -0.70 -8.84 -4.06
CA TYR A 4 -0.22 -8.25 -5.29
C TYR A 4 0.98 -7.31 -5.16
N PHE A 5 1.77 -7.27 -6.23
CA PHE A 5 2.85 -6.30 -6.47
C PHE A 5 2.39 -5.24 -7.47
N ILE A 6 2.56 -3.96 -7.15
CA ILE A 6 2.51 -2.87 -8.14
C ILE A 6 3.92 -2.41 -8.46
N PHE A 7 4.26 -2.38 -9.74
CA PHE A 7 5.44 -1.72 -10.26
C PHE A 7 5.02 -0.72 -11.33
N VAL A 8 4.87 0.55 -10.97
CA VAL A 8 4.85 1.62 -11.98
C VAL A 8 6.27 2.14 -12.06
N LEU A 9 6.92 1.92 -13.20
CA LEU A 9 8.23 2.49 -13.48
C LEU A 9 8.02 3.97 -13.83
N LEU A 10 7.94 4.86 -12.84
CA LEU A 10 8.13 6.30 -13.07
C LEU A 10 9.52 6.67 -12.59
N LEU A 11 10.52 6.44 -13.44
CA LEU A 11 11.72 7.26 -13.39
C LEU A 11 11.36 8.53 -14.15
N ASN A 12 10.89 9.53 -13.41
CA ASN A 12 11.06 10.90 -13.88
C ASN A 12 12.57 11.17 -13.92
N CYS A 13 13.19 10.86 -15.06
CA CYS A 13 14.42 11.53 -15.45
C CYS A 13 14.04 12.93 -15.93
N ASP A 14 13.72 13.83 -15.00
CA ASP A 14 13.62 15.25 -15.34
C ASP A 14 15.04 15.84 -15.41
N SER A 15 15.75 15.48 -16.47
CA SER A 15 16.64 16.44 -17.10
C SER A 15 15.78 17.34 -17.99
N LEU A 16 15.82 18.64 -17.70
CA LEU A 16 15.27 19.80 -18.44
C LEU A 16 14.02 20.45 -17.84
N LEU A 17 14.24 21.40 -16.93
CA LEU A 17 13.64 22.72 -17.12
C LEU A 17 14.73 23.80 -16.99
N SER A 18 15.09 24.33 -18.15
CA SER A 18 15.81 25.60 -18.30
C SER A 18 14.93 26.75 -17.79
N ASN A 19 15.59 27.73 -17.16
CA ASN A 19 15.07 29.03 -16.74
C ASN A 19 13.95 29.62 -17.62
N GLY A 20 12.86 30.09 -16.98
CA GLY A 20 12.15 31.27 -17.47
C GLY A 20 10.63 31.40 -17.29
N GLN A 21 10.04 31.20 -16.10
CA GLN A 21 8.76 31.84 -15.71
C GLN A 21 8.68 32.03 -14.18
N SER A 22 9.50 32.92 -13.59
CA SER A 22 9.58 33.05 -12.13
C SER A 22 8.37 33.74 -11.47
N ASN A 23 7.51 34.44 -12.22
CA ASN A 23 6.40 35.20 -11.63
C ASN A 23 5.06 34.46 -11.69
N GLU A 24 4.76 33.76 -12.79
CA GLU A 24 3.53 32.95 -12.89
C GLU A 24 3.58 31.74 -11.96
N LEU A 25 4.74 31.10 -11.83
CA LEU A 25 4.92 29.97 -10.93
C LEU A 25 4.76 30.36 -9.46
N GLU A 26 5.25 31.55 -9.07
CA GLU A 26 5.07 32.07 -7.72
C GLU A 26 3.58 32.40 -7.44
N ILE A 27 2.85 32.93 -8.43
CA ILE A 27 1.40 33.17 -8.31
C ILE A 27 0.65 31.84 -8.13
N VAL A 28 0.98 30.83 -8.95
CA VAL A 28 0.36 29.50 -8.87
C VAL A 28 0.68 28.83 -7.53
N TYR A 29 1.92 28.94 -7.04
CA TYR A 29 2.33 28.42 -5.74
C TYR A 29 1.57 29.10 -4.59
N ASN A 30 1.49 30.43 -4.60
CA ASN A 30 0.75 31.18 -3.59
C ASN A 30 -0.77 30.88 -3.64
N GLN A 31 -1.31 30.62 -4.83
CA GLN A 31 -2.69 30.19 -4.98
C GLN A 31 -2.92 28.76 -4.44
N ALA A 32 -1.99 27.84 -4.70
CA ALA A 32 -2.02 26.49 -4.16
C ALA A 32 -1.96 26.50 -2.63
N GLU A 33 -1.08 27.29 -2.03
CA GLU A 33 -0.98 27.44 -0.57
C GLU A 33 -2.29 27.96 0.07
N ARG A 34 -2.96 28.92 -0.59
CA ARG A 34 -4.28 29.41 -0.16
C ARG A 34 -5.35 28.30 -0.23
N MET A 35 -5.36 27.53 -1.31
CA MET A 35 -6.28 26.39 -1.47
C MET A 35 -6.02 25.32 -0.41
N ILE A 36 -4.75 24.99 -0.14
CA ILE A 36 -4.35 24.02 0.89
C ILE A 36 -4.79 24.50 2.27
N SER A 37 -4.60 25.77 2.59
CA SER A 37 -5.05 26.35 3.86
C SER A 37 -6.57 26.27 4.05
N ASN A 38 -7.33 26.60 3.01
CA ASN A 38 -8.78 26.49 3.04
C ASN A 38 -9.23 25.03 3.22
N LEU A 39 -8.63 24.09 2.48
CA LEU A 39 -8.94 22.67 2.57
C LEU A 39 -8.61 22.11 3.96
N LYS A 40 -7.46 22.48 4.55
CA LYS A 40 -7.09 22.14 5.93
C LYS A 40 -8.14 22.63 6.92
N THR A 41 -8.66 23.84 6.73
CA THR A 41 -9.68 24.43 7.61
C THR A 41 -10.99 23.65 7.50
N GLN A 42 -11.44 23.35 6.29
CA GLN A 42 -12.63 22.53 6.04
C GLN A 42 -12.47 21.11 6.61
N LEU A 43 -11.27 20.53 6.56
CA LEU A 43 -10.99 19.23 7.15
C LEU A 43 -11.15 19.26 8.67
N GLU A 44 -10.66 20.30 9.34
CA GLU A 44 -10.84 20.44 10.80
C GLU A 44 -12.31 20.69 11.17
N GLU A 45 -13.05 21.48 10.39
CA GLU A 45 -14.49 21.66 10.58
C GLU A 45 -15.25 20.34 10.38
N LEU A 46 -14.88 19.56 9.37
CA LEU A 46 -15.47 18.26 9.09
C LEU A 46 -15.16 17.28 10.23
N LYS A 47 -13.92 17.23 10.73
CA LYS A 47 -13.54 16.42 11.90
C LYS A 47 -14.37 16.80 13.13
N GLN A 48 -14.54 18.09 13.39
CA GLN A 48 -15.35 18.57 14.52
C GLN A 48 -16.83 18.23 14.37
N SER A 49 -17.36 18.27 13.14
CA SER A 49 -18.73 17.85 12.86
C SER A 49 -18.92 16.35 13.08
N TYR A 50 -17.95 15.53 12.64
CA TYR A 50 -17.97 14.08 12.80
C TYR A 50 -17.96 13.69 14.27
N ILE A 51 -17.10 14.31 15.09
CA ILE A 51 -17.02 14.08 16.55
C ILE A 51 -18.35 14.37 17.25
N LYS A 52 -19.10 15.37 16.78
CA LYS A 52 -20.42 15.74 17.35
C LYS A 52 -21.54 14.80 16.92
N LEU A 53 -21.41 14.18 15.74
CA LEU A 53 -22.41 13.29 15.14
C LEU A 53 -22.22 11.83 15.59
N THR A 54 -21.00 11.42 15.95
CA THR A 54 -20.74 10.08 16.49
C THR A 54 -21.05 10.04 17.99
N PRO A 55 -22.02 9.22 18.45
CA PRO A 55 -22.10 8.87 19.86
C PRO A 55 -20.78 8.22 20.27
N GLN A 56 -20.14 8.67 21.35
CA GLN A 56 -19.01 7.95 21.96
C GLN A 56 -19.52 6.62 22.52
N LYS A 57 -19.71 5.63 21.66
CA LYS A 57 -19.86 4.25 22.08
C LYS A 57 -18.47 3.83 22.54
N LYS A 58 -18.21 3.86 23.85
CA LYS A 58 -17.18 2.98 24.44
C LYS A 58 -17.68 1.55 24.24
N LEU A 59 -17.51 1.07 23.01
CA LEU A 59 -17.74 -0.31 22.70
C LEU A 59 -16.43 -1.00 23.04
N HIS A 60 -16.43 -1.75 24.13
CA HIS A 60 -15.55 -2.89 24.23
C HIS A 60 -16.08 -3.95 23.26
N GLU A 61 -16.08 -3.62 21.97
CA GLU A 61 -16.16 -4.62 20.92
C GLU A 61 -14.83 -5.33 21.00
N VAL A 62 -14.87 -6.64 21.17
CA VAL A 62 -13.71 -7.46 20.81
C VAL A 62 -13.53 -7.19 19.31
N VAL A 63 -12.63 -6.25 18.99
CA VAL A 63 -12.30 -5.91 17.61
C VAL A 63 -11.52 -7.10 17.08
N VAL A 64 -12.25 -8.06 16.53
CA VAL A 64 -11.64 -9.17 15.79
C VAL A 64 -11.16 -8.57 14.49
N ASN A 65 -9.84 -8.46 14.32
CA ASN A 65 -9.29 -8.00 13.06
C ASN A 65 -9.54 -9.07 11.99
N PRO A 66 -9.88 -8.68 10.75
CA PRO A 66 -10.03 -9.64 9.67
C PRO A 66 -8.70 -10.31 9.34
N SER A 67 -8.75 -11.54 8.80
CA SER A 67 -7.54 -12.27 8.39
C SER A 67 -6.91 -11.76 7.08
N SER A 68 -7.65 -10.97 6.29
CA SER A 68 -7.14 -10.29 5.10
C SER A 68 -8.07 -9.17 4.63
N CYS A 69 -7.65 -8.46 3.59
CA CYS A 69 -8.48 -7.52 2.84
C CYS A 69 -9.76 -8.15 2.27
N LEU A 70 -9.69 -9.42 1.84
CA LEU A 70 -10.87 -10.13 1.34
C LEU A 70 -11.84 -10.46 2.49
N ALA A 71 -11.32 -10.94 3.63
CA ALA A 71 -12.12 -11.27 4.80
C ALA A 71 -12.74 -10.02 5.46
N ALA A 72 -12.07 -8.87 5.34
CA ALA A 72 -12.60 -7.60 5.82
C ALA A 72 -13.91 -7.19 5.12
N GLY A 73 -14.18 -7.71 3.92
CA GLY A 73 -15.36 -7.34 3.13
C GLY A 73 -15.39 -5.85 2.76
N ILE A 74 -14.23 -5.19 2.80
CA ILE A 74 -14.10 -3.75 2.60
C ILE A 74 -13.96 -3.48 1.10
N ASN A 75 -14.93 -2.75 0.55
CA ASN A 75 -14.97 -2.39 -0.88
C ASN A 75 -14.31 -1.03 -1.19
N THR A 76 -13.58 -0.47 -0.23
CA THR A 76 -12.85 0.80 -0.37
C THR A 76 -11.36 0.57 -0.30
N ASN A 77 -10.59 1.36 -1.06
CA ASN A 77 -9.14 1.37 -0.92
C ASN A 77 -8.76 2.02 0.39
N GLY A 78 -7.77 1.46 1.08
CA GLY A 78 -7.30 2.05 2.33
C GLY A 78 -6.42 1.14 3.15
N ILE A 79 -5.90 1.70 4.24
CA ILE A 79 -5.11 0.96 5.21
C ILE A 79 -6.05 0.32 6.23
N HIS A 80 -5.87 -0.98 6.43
CA HIS A 80 -6.64 -1.79 7.38
C HIS A 80 -5.69 -2.63 8.22
N VAL A 81 -6.05 -2.86 9.47
CA VAL A 81 -5.32 -3.80 10.34
C VAL A 81 -5.88 -5.18 10.09
N ILE A 82 -5.00 -6.15 9.84
CA ILE A 82 -5.33 -7.56 9.72
C ILE A 82 -4.61 -8.36 10.80
N GLU A 83 -5.11 -9.56 11.08
CA GLU A 83 -4.53 -10.47 12.06
C GLU A 83 -4.34 -11.86 11.46
N VAL A 84 -3.12 -12.38 11.58
CA VAL A 84 -2.70 -13.66 11.00
C VAL A 84 -2.07 -14.47 12.12
N PRO A 85 -2.36 -15.79 12.24
CA PRO A 85 -1.76 -16.63 13.27
C PRO A 85 -0.23 -16.55 13.27
N GLY A 86 0.35 -16.29 14.44
CA GLY A 86 1.81 -16.20 14.61
C GLY A 86 2.40 -14.79 14.50
N LEU A 87 1.59 -13.77 14.20
CA LEU A 87 1.99 -12.37 14.22
C LEU A 87 1.05 -11.52 15.08
N GLU A 88 1.58 -10.45 15.65
CA GLU A 88 0.77 -9.36 16.18
C GLU A 88 0.00 -8.67 15.04
N PRO A 89 -1.23 -8.18 15.25
CA PRO A 89 -1.99 -7.48 14.22
C PRO A 89 -1.21 -6.33 13.59
N PHE A 90 -1.25 -6.21 12.26
CA PHE A 90 -0.45 -5.24 11.52
C PHE A 90 -1.24 -4.56 10.40
N PRO A 91 -0.88 -3.32 10.03
CA PRO A 91 -1.55 -2.60 8.95
C PRO A 91 -1.10 -3.13 7.58
N VAL A 92 -2.06 -3.21 6.65
CA VAL A 92 -1.85 -3.48 5.24
C VAL A 92 -2.67 -2.50 4.41
N PHE A 93 -2.26 -2.27 3.16
CA PHE A 93 -3.11 -1.57 2.21
C PHE A 93 -3.99 -2.58 1.47
N CYS A 94 -5.29 -2.31 1.42
CA CYS A 94 -6.27 -3.06 0.65
C CYS A 94 -6.60 -2.29 -0.62
N ASP A 95 -6.46 -2.94 -1.78
CA ASP A 95 -6.87 -2.39 -3.06
C ASP A 95 -8.06 -3.15 -3.63
N ASN A 96 -9.01 -2.37 -4.13
CA ASN A 96 -10.23 -2.83 -4.76
C ASN A 96 -10.34 -2.34 -6.22
N ARG A 97 -9.35 -1.60 -6.73
CA ARG A 97 -9.41 -0.94 -8.03
C ARG A 97 -8.77 -1.75 -9.14
N LEU A 98 -7.56 -2.25 -8.93
CA LEU A 98 -6.71 -2.66 -10.04
C LEU A 98 -6.99 -4.10 -10.47
N ALA A 99 -7.09 -5.03 -9.53
CA ALA A 99 -7.34 -6.45 -9.80
C ALA A 99 -8.72 -6.93 -9.29
N GLY A 100 -9.63 -6.00 -9.03
CA GLY A 100 -10.91 -6.26 -8.35
C GLY A 100 -10.78 -6.20 -6.84
N SER A 101 -11.72 -6.79 -6.09
CA SER A 101 -11.76 -6.65 -4.63
C SER A 101 -10.96 -7.68 -3.85
N GLY A 102 -10.56 -7.28 -2.63
CA GLY A 102 -9.96 -8.14 -1.61
C GLY A 102 -8.45 -8.36 -1.74
N TRP A 103 -7.75 -7.50 -2.45
CA TRP A 103 -6.32 -7.63 -2.67
C TRP A 103 -5.50 -6.91 -1.59
N THR A 104 -4.58 -7.65 -0.97
CA THR A 104 -3.57 -7.09 -0.07
C THR A 104 -2.33 -6.70 -0.88
N VAL A 105 -1.96 -5.42 -0.82
CA VAL A 105 -0.72 -4.95 -1.46
C VAL A 105 0.47 -5.41 -0.63
N ILE A 106 1.43 -6.04 -1.27
CA ILE A 106 2.66 -6.48 -0.59
C ILE A 106 3.88 -5.66 -0.98
N GLN A 107 3.78 -4.93 -2.10
CA GLN A 107 4.82 -4.04 -2.60
C GLN A 107 4.20 -3.03 -3.56
N ARG A 108 4.61 -1.76 -3.48
CA ARG A 108 4.24 -0.72 -4.43
C ARG A 108 5.46 0.12 -4.83
N ARG A 109 5.73 0.19 -6.14
CA ARG A 109 6.57 1.22 -6.78
C ARG A 109 5.70 2.12 -7.63
N GLN A 110 5.91 3.41 -7.54
CA GLN A 110 5.22 4.38 -8.37
C GLN A 110 6.01 5.62 -8.78
N ASP A 111 7.01 6.07 -8.04
CA ASP A 111 7.67 7.37 -8.27
C ASP A 111 9.16 7.40 -7.87
N GLY A 112 9.68 6.31 -7.31
CA GLY A 112 11.05 6.22 -6.83
C GLY A 112 11.32 7.00 -5.54
N SER A 113 10.30 7.43 -4.80
CA SER A 113 10.44 8.15 -3.53
C SER A 113 11.08 7.30 -2.43
N GLU A 114 10.95 5.97 -2.50
CA GLU A 114 11.49 5.05 -1.51
C GLU A 114 12.72 4.29 -2.04
N ASN A 115 13.73 4.13 -1.17
CA ASN A 115 14.95 3.42 -1.51
C ASN A 115 14.75 1.91 -1.31
N PHE A 116 14.88 1.12 -2.39
CA PHE A 116 14.79 -0.35 -2.32
C PHE A 116 16.16 -1.04 -2.22
N TYR A 117 17.27 -0.29 -2.24
CA TYR A 117 18.59 -0.82 -1.92
C TYR A 117 18.77 -0.85 -0.39
N ARG A 118 18.28 -1.94 0.22
CA ARG A 118 18.14 -2.12 1.67
C ARG A 118 18.83 -3.39 2.18
N SER A 119 19.08 -3.43 3.48
CA SER A 119 19.67 -4.59 4.16
C SER A 119 18.69 -5.76 4.28
N TRP A 120 19.21 -6.96 4.55
CA TRP A 120 18.40 -8.16 4.82
C TRP A 120 17.37 -7.95 5.93
N LYS A 121 17.78 -7.28 7.01
CA LYS A 121 16.91 -6.98 8.15
C LYS A 121 15.72 -6.13 7.73
N GLU A 122 15.97 -5.07 6.96
CA GLU A 122 14.90 -4.19 6.45
C GLU A 122 13.96 -4.93 5.49
N TYR A 123 14.45 -5.84 4.65
CA TYR A 123 13.58 -6.67 3.82
C TYR A 123 12.76 -7.69 4.63
N SER A 124 13.31 -8.23 5.71
CA SER A 124 12.57 -9.10 6.63
C SER A 124 11.44 -8.34 7.33
N GLU A 125 11.73 -7.15 7.87
CA GLU A 125 10.78 -6.33 8.62
C GLU A 125 9.77 -5.58 7.74
N GLY A 126 10.16 -5.19 6.53
CA GLY A 126 9.43 -4.28 5.64
C GLY A 126 9.86 -2.82 5.82
N PHE A 127 9.55 -1.98 4.83
CA PHE A 127 9.92 -0.56 4.80
C PHE A 127 9.01 0.25 3.88
N GLY A 128 9.07 1.58 3.99
CA GLY A 128 8.26 2.54 3.22
C GLY A 128 6.94 2.93 3.88
N ASP A 129 6.09 3.65 3.15
CA ASP A 129 4.77 4.11 3.60
C ASP A 129 3.67 3.38 2.82
N LEU A 130 2.70 2.79 3.53
CA LEU A 130 1.57 2.09 2.92
C LEU A 130 0.72 2.97 1.98
N ASN A 131 0.76 4.29 2.16
CA ASN A 131 0.10 5.26 1.27
C ASN A 131 0.93 5.58 0.02
N GLU A 132 2.25 5.35 0.04
CA GLU A 132 3.20 5.69 -1.02
C GLU A 132 3.91 4.41 -1.54
N GLU A 133 5.24 4.45 -1.71
CA GLU A 133 6.05 3.28 -2.03
C GLU A 133 6.44 2.50 -0.78
N PHE A 134 6.33 1.17 -0.84
CA PHE A 134 6.68 0.31 0.28
C PHE A 134 6.92 -1.14 -0.12
N PHE A 135 7.49 -1.89 0.82
CA PHE A 135 7.52 -3.34 0.83
C PHE A 135 7.04 -3.86 2.18
N LEU A 136 6.07 -4.77 2.19
CA LEU A 136 5.36 -5.19 3.41
C LEU A 136 6.28 -5.92 4.40
N GLY A 137 7.30 -6.62 3.90
CA GLY A 137 8.26 -7.41 4.69
C GLY A 137 8.11 -8.91 4.47
N LEU A 138 9.25 -9.62 4.35
CA LEU A 138 9.28 -11.06 4.09
C LEU A 138 8.72 -11.88 5.25
N GLU A 139 8.89 -11.44 6.49
CA GLU A 139 8.33 -12.16 7.64
C GLU A 139 6.80 -12.19 7.57
N LYS A 140 6.20 -11.01 7.30
CA LYS A 140 4.74 -10.90 7.15
C LYS A 140 4.23 -11.73 5.98
N LEU A 141 4.96 -11.72 4.85
CA LEU A 141 4.64 -12.52 3.68
C LEU A 141 4.69 -14.03 3.96
N HIS A 142 5.67 -14.50 4.72
CA HIS A 142 5.78 -15.90 5.10
C HIS A 142 4.55 -16.34 5.91
N PHE A 143 4.20 -15.61 6.97
CA PHE A 143 3.02 -15.94 7.77
C PHE A 143 1.70 -15.84 6.99
N LEU A 144 1.55 -14.85 6.11
CA LEU A 144 0.38 -14.74 5.24
C LEU A 144 0.24 -15.99 4.35
N THR A 145 1.29 -16.30 3.59
CA THR A 145 1.26 -17.35 2.56
C THR A 145 1.26 -18.78 3.11
N THR A 146 1.62 -18.97 4.38
CA THR A 146 1.56 -20.28 5.06
C THR A 146 0.28 -20.49 5.85
N ALA A 147 -0.41 -19.42 6.27
CA ALA A 147 -1.68 -19.52 6.98
C ALA A 147 -2.81 -20.04 6.08
N GLU A 148 -2.87 -19.55 4.84
CA GLU A 148 -3.88 -19.94 3.84
C GLU A 148 -3.30 -19.87 2.42
N PRO A 149 -3.93 -20.53 1.42
CA PRO A 149 -3.53 -20.38 0.02
C PRO A 149 -3.76 -18.94 -0.48
N TYR A 150 -2.74 -18.35 -1.12
CA TYR A 150 -2.79 -17.01 -1.71
C TYR A 150 -2.50 -17.05 -3.20
N GLU A 151 -3.33 -16.39 -4.00
CA GLU A 151 -2.96 -16.05 -5.37
C GLU A 151 -2.08 -14.80 -5.39
N LEU A 152 -1.18 -14.73 -6.37
CA LEU A 152 -0.30 -13.59 -6.60
C LEU A 152 -0.66 -12.89 -7.91
N TYR A 153 -0.75 -11.56 -7.85
CA TYR A 153 -0.88 -10.73 -9.04
C TYR A 153 0.26 -9.72 -9.12
N VAL A 154 0.94 -9.68 -10.26
CA VAL A 154 2.00 -8.73 -10.54
C VAL A 154 1.49 -7.80 -11.62
N TYR A 155 1.36 -6.52 -11.29
CA TYR A 155 1.00 -5.48 -12.24
C TYR A 155 2.19 -4.57 -12.48
N MET A 156 2.47 -4.34 -13.76
CA MET A 156 3.52 -3.44 -14.21
C MET A 156 2.94 -2.41 -15.16
N LYS A 157 3.46 -1.19 -15.08
CA LYS A 157 3.20 -0.16 -16.08
C LYS A 157 4.53 0.47 -16.51
N ASP A 158 4.75 0.51 -17.81
CA ASP A 158 5.97 1.08 -18.39
C ASP A 158 5.88 2.61 -18.54
N PHE A 159 6.94 3.19 -19.09
CA PHE A 159 7.08 4.64 -19.26
C PHE A 159 6.18 5.20 -20.37
N ASP A 160 5.83 4.38 -21.36
CA ASP A 160 4.91 4.74 -22.46
C ASP A 160 3.44 4.61 -22.02
N GLY A 161 3.23 4.07 -20.82
CA GLY A 161 1.94 3.89 -20.19
C GLY A 161 1.26 2.58 -20.55
N GLU A 162 1.95 1.65 -21.21
CA GLU A 162 1.48 0.30 -21.43
C GLU A 162 1.53 -0.51 -20.13
N SER A 163 0.49 -1.30 -19.92
CA SER A 163 0.35 -2.14 -18.73
C SER A 163 0.60 -3.60 -19.09
N HIS A 164 1.35 -4.28 -18.24
CA HIS A 164 1.59 -5.72 -18.31
C HIS A 164 1.24 -6.36 -16.96
N ASP A 165 0.76 -7.59 -17.01
CA ASP A 165 0.45 -8.33 -15.79
C ASP A 165 0.77 -9.81 -15.88
N ALA A 166 0.95 -10.41 -14.69
CA ALA A 166 1.08 -11.85 -14.50
C ALA A 166 0.29 -12.26 -13.26
N ARG A 167 -0.43 -13.37 -13.35
CA ARG A 167 -1.20 -13.93 -12.24
C ARG A 167 -0.76 -15.36 -11.99
N TYR A 168 -0.63 -15.72 -10.73
CA TYR A 168 -0.29 -17.07 -10.28
C TYR A 168 -1.34 -17.50 -9.25
N ASP A 169 -1.91 -18.69 -9.43
CA ASP A 169 -2.97 -19.23 -8.59
C ASP A 169 -2.50 -19.74 -7.21
N ASP A 170 -1.19 -19.79 -6.98
CA ASP A 170 -0.56 -20.13 -5.70
C ASP A 170 0.74 -19.37 -5.50
N PHE A 171 1.09 -19.07 -4.25
CA PHE A 171 2.30 -18.33 -3.90
C PHE A 171 2.65 -18.55 -2.43
N VAL A 172 3.79 -19.19 -2.19
CA VAL A 172 4.29 -19.50 -0.84
C VAL A 172 5.78 -19.24 -0.74
N ILE A 173 6.20 -18.54 0.31
CA ILE A 173 7.61 -18.35 0.65
C ILE A 173 7.99 -19.06 1.95
N GLY A 174 9.21 -19.57 2.02
CA GLY A 174 9.77 -20.19 3.22
C GLY A 174 10.01 -19.19 4.35
N ASN A 175 10.44 -19.68 5.51
CA ASN A 175 10.78 -18.83 6.66
C ASN A 175 12.20 -18.26 6.57
N ALA A 176 12.63 -17.51 7.60
CA ALA A 176 13.97 -16.93 7.66
C ALA A 176 15.12 -17.96 7.58
N SER A 177 14.94 -19.17 8.13
CA SER A 177 15.95 -20.24 8.07
C SER A 177 16.07 -20.87 6.68
N GLU A 178 15.02 -20.75 5.87
CA GLU A 178 14.97 -21.14 4.47
C GLU A 178 15.25 -19.96 3.53
N PHE A 179 15.79 -18.85 4.09
CA PHE A 179 16.11 -17.62 3.38
C PHE A 179 14.94 -17.00 2.61
N TYR A 180 13.71 -17.19 3.13
CA TYR A 180 12.47 -16.74 2.47
C TYR A 180 12.37 -17.20 1.00
N SER A 181 12.89 -18.38 0.70
CA SER A 181 12.88 -18.94 -0.66
C SER A 181 11.45 -19.06 -1.21
N LEU A 182 11.28 -18.77 -2.50
CA LEU A 182 10.03 -19.03 -3.20
C LEU A 182 9.83 -20.54 -3.30
N SER A 183 8.92 -21.06 -2.48
CA SER A 183 8.69 -22.51 -2.34
C SER A 183 7.65 -23.02 -3.33
N VAL A 184 6.61 -22.22 -3.58
CA VAL A 184 5.53 -22.52 -4.53
C VAL A 184 5.20 -21.27 -5.32
N LEU A 185 5.08 -21.45 -6.63
CA LEU A 185 4.52 -20.46 -7.54
C LEU A 185 3.55 -21.20 -8.46
N GLY A 186 2.32 -20.70 -8.51
CA GLY A 186 1.23 -21.22 -9.32
C GLY A 186 1.49 -21.11 -10.83
N LYS A 187 0.46 -21.44 -11.62
CA LYS A 187 0.51 -21.33 -13.09
C LYS A 187 -0.13 -20.05 -13.61
#